data_AF-A0A673H4V6-F1
#
_entry.id   AF-A0A673H4V6-F1
#
_cell.length_a   1.000
_cell.length_b   1.000
_cell.length_c   1.000
_cell.angle_alpha   90.00
_cell.angle_beta   90.00
_cell.angle_gamma   90.00
#
_symmetry.space_group_name_H-M   'P 1'
#
loop_
_entity.id
_entity.type
_entity.pdbx_description
1 polymer ?
#
loop_
_entity_poly.entity_id
_entity_poly.type
_entity_poly.pdbx_seq_one_letter_code
_entity_poly.pdbx_strand_id
1 'polypeptide(L)'
;MVQSKNRLEVPSRLWVTAVVVIVIVLQVASTTGLFIYLNMSMAQARTQGVVEELRCLGLLNALEIEQDVPDDLVQLFGEPCIKLAEGLKAYISKVTENVISKHTFQERVAIPPRTKLLTTGSPRPSAHLTLRDSGLQGTTSLTPQTDLHQSCRHPVRSWGNQSFGSHLHNMTVSNGRLRIPRAGRYYLYAQVYFRYLTLSIDDYHSGSDSHQVVQCVYKKTAYARPIQLLKGVGTKCWSPDSENALHSIYQGGLFELRAGDEIFISVSSPTAVYAEDSSSYFGAFLFDL
;
A
#
# COMPACT_ATOMS: atom_id res chain seq x y z
N MET A 1 12.14 37.35 -96.70
CA MET A 1 13.40 37.20 -95.91
C MET A 1 13.28 38.10 -94.69
N VAL A 2 13.45 37.73 -93.43
CA VAL A 2 13.78 36.49 -92.71
C VAL A 2 13.20 36.70 -91.30
N GLN A 3 12.60 35.66 -90.73
CA GLN A 3 11.98 35.65 -89.40
C GLN A 3 13.09 35.63 -88.33
N SER A 4 13.11 36.61 -87.41
CA SER A 4 14.07 36.62 -86.30
C SER A 4 13.67 35.58 -85.26
N LYS A 5 14.49 34.53 -85.16
CA LYS A 5 14.32 33.39 -84.27
C LYS A 5 14.79 33.78 -82.87
N ASN A 6 13.84 34.03 -81.96
CA ASN A 6 14.14 34.19 -80.53
C ASN A 6 14.79 32.90 -80.00
N ARG A 7 16.11 32.94 -79.81
CA ARG A 7 16.88 31.88 -79.18
C ARG A 7 16.70 32.04 -77.67
N LEU A 8 15.83 31.22 -77.07
CA LEU A 8 15.79 31.06 -75.61
C LEU A 8 17.17 30.60 -75.15
N GLU A 9 17.86 31.43 -74.37
CA GLU A 9 19.09 31.05 -73.68
C GLU A 9 18.74 30.00 -72.62
N VAL A 10 19.23 28.79 -72.82
CA VAL A 10 19.12 27.71 -71.83
C VAL A 10 20.05 28.09 -70.66
N PRO A 11 19.53 28.23 -69.42
CA PRO A 11 20.38 28.60 -68.29
C PRO A 11 21.48 27.56 -68.11
N SER A 12 22.71 28.02 -67.90
CA SER A 12 23.86 27.13 -67.72
C SER A 12 23.61 26.19 -66.54
N ARG A 13 24.02 24.92 -66.67
CA ARG A 13 23.79 23.90 -65.63
C ARG A 13 24.30 24.35 -64.25
N LEU A 14 25.38 25.15 -64.23
CA LEU A 14 25.96 25.76 -63.04
C LEU A 14 25.01 26.75 -62.34
N TRP A 15 24.28 27.55 -63.11
CA TRP A 15 23.30 28.49 -62.57
C TRP A 15 22.11 27.76 -61.93
N VAL A 16 21.63 26.70 -62.60
CA VAL A 16 20.55 25.86 -62.07
C VAL A 16 21.00 25.15 -60.78
N THR A 17 22.22 24.61 -60.73
CA THR A 17 22.75 24.00 -59.52
C THR A 17 22.92 25.00 -58.37
N ALA A 18 23.37 26.23 -58.67
CA ALA A 18 23.52 27.26 -57.65
C ALA A 18 22.17 27.66 -57.04
N VAL A 19 21.14 27.84 -57.87
CA VAL A 19 19.78 28.14 -57.40
C VAL A 19 19.22 27.00 -56.55
N VAL A 20 19.41 25.74 -56.96
CA VAL A 20 18.95 24.58 -56.18
C VAL A 20 19.63 24.52 -54.82
N VAL A 21 20.95 24.75 -54.75
CA VAL A 21 21.69 24.77 -53.48
C VAL A 21 21.18 25.88 -52.56
N ILE A 22 20.95 27.08 -53.10
CA ILE A 22 20.40 28.21 -52.33
C ILE A 22 19.02 27.88 -51.75
N VAL A 23 18.14 27.27 -52.56
CA VAL A 23 16.80 26.86 -52.11
C VAL A 23 16.89 25.82 -50.99
N ILE A 24 17.77 24.82 -51.11
CA ILE A 24 17.98 23.80 -50.08
C ILE A 24 18.46 24.45 -48.77
N VAL A 25 19.43 25.36 -48.84
CA VAL A 25 19.96 26.04 -47.64
C VAL A 25 18.88 26.87 -46.96
N LEU A 26 18.08 27.63 -47.72
CA LEU A 26 16.96 28.40 -47.20
C LEU A 26 15.89 27.51 -46.54
N GLN A 27 15.59 26.37 -47.15
CA GLN A 27 14.60 25.44 -46.63
C GLN A 27 15.06 24.76 -45.34
N VAL A 28 16.35 24.39 -45.25
CA VAL A 28 16.95 23.85 -44.02
C VAL A 28 16.92 24.91 -42.91
N ALA A 29 17.37 26.14 -43.20
CA ALA A 29 17.37 27.22 -42.21
C ALA A 29 15.96 27.54 -41.68
N SER A 30 14.97 27.60 -42.59
CA SER A 30 13.57 27.87 -42.22
C SER A 30 12.96 26.75 -41.38
N THR A 31 13.17 25.49 -41.77
CA THR A 31 12.64 24.33 -41.03
C THR A 31 13.27 24.18 -39.65
N THR A 32 14.60 24.40 -39.53
CA THR A 32 15.28 24.39 -38.24
C THR A 32 14.80 25.54 -37.34
N GLY A 33 14.65 26.75 -37.88
CA GLY A 33 14.12 27.90 -37.13
C GLY A 33 12.70 27.67 -36.61
N LEU A 34 11.81 27.14 -37.46
CA LEU A 34 10.44 26.80 -37.07
C LEU A 34 10.40 25.69 -36.02
N PHE A 35 11.25 24.67 -36.16
CA PHE A 35 11.35 23.59 -35.18
C PHE A 35 11.77 24.10 -33.80
N ILE A 36 12.80 24.96 -33.73
CA ILE A 36 13.25 25.56 -32.46
C ILE A 36 12.15 26.43 -31.86
N TYR A 37 11.50 27.28 -32.66
CA TYR A 37 10.41 28.14 -32.19
C TYR A 37 9.25 27.33 -31.61
N LEU A 38 8.80 26.28 -32.32
CA LEU A 38 7.73 25.41 -31.86
C LEU A 38 8.12 24.64 -30.60
N ASN A 39 9.37 24.18 -30.48
CA ASN A 39 9.82 23.46 -29.30
C ASN A 39 9.89 24.37 -28.07
N MET A 40 10.33 25.62 -28.25
CA MET A 40 10.31 26.64 -27.19
C MET A 40 8.88 27.03 -26.79
N SER A 41 7.98 27.24 -27.76
CA SER A 41 6.58 27.57 -27.46
C SER A 41 5.85 26.40 -26.79
N MET A 42 6.13 25.16 -27.20
CA MET A 42 5.60 23.96 -26.56
C MET A 42 6.17 23.77 -25.16
N ALA A 43 7.46 24.04 -24.94
CA ALA A 43 8.08 24.00 -23.62
C ALA A 43 7.44 25.04 -22.69
N GLN A 44 7.24 26.28 -23.18
CA GLN A 44 6.59 27.36 -22.43
C GLN A 44 5.12 27.05 -22.12
N ALA A 45 4.37 26.49 -23.07
CA ALA A 45 2.99 26.06 -22.84
C ALA A 45 2.92 24.90 -21.82
N ARG A 46 3.90 23.98 -21.85
CA ARG A 46 3.98 22.87 -20.90
C ARG A 46 4.32 23.34 -19.49
N THR A 47 5.24 24.30 -19.31
CA THR A 47 5.54 24.85 -17.98
C THR A 47 4.42 25.74 -17.45
N GLN A 48 3.76 26.55 -18.28
CA GLN A 48 2.62 27.36 -17.83
C GLN A 48 1.42 26.51 -17.45
N GLY A 49 1.05 25.51 -18.26
CA GLY A 49 -0.08 24.61 -17.94
C GLY A 49 0.16 23.73 -16.71
N VAL A 50 1.39 23.25 -16.49
CA VAL A 50 1.71 22.40 -15.33
C VAL A 50 1.70 23.20 -14.01
N VAL A 51 2.06 24.48 -14.02
CA VAL A 51 2.09 25.31 -12.79
C VAL A 51 0.67 25.71 -12.34
N GLU A 52 -0.25 25.91 -13.27
CA GLU A 52 -1.64 26.29 -12.99
C GLU A 52 -2.47 25.08 -12.50
N GLU A 53 -2.27 23.92 -13.14
CA GLU A 53 -2.89 22.63 -12.74
C GLU A 53 -2.41 22.15 -11.36
N LEU A 54 -1.10 22.27 -11.04
CA LEU A 54 -0.58 21.92 -9.71
C LEU A 54 -1.12 22.83 -8.59
N ARG A 55 -1.39 24.10 -8.89
CA ARG A 55 -1.99 25.04 -7.93
C ARG A 55 -3.45 24.70 -7.63
N CYS A 56 -4.22 24.29 -8.65
CA CYS A 56 -5.61 23.86 -8.46
C CYS A 56 -5.69 22.52 -7.70
N LEU A 57 -4.81 21.55 -8.01
CA LEU A 57 -4.74 20.26 -7.30
C LEU A 57 -4.32 20.42 -5.84
N GLY A 58 -3.38 21.32 -5.55
CA GLY A 58 -2.97 21.63 -4.17
C GLY A 58 -4.11 22.19 -3.33
N LEU A 59 -5.02 22.95 -3.94
CA LEU A 59 -6.21 23.51 -3.28
C LEU A 59 -7.32 22.46 -3.08
N LEU A 60 -7.55 21.57 -4.04
CA LEU A 60 -8.50 20.45 -3.88
C LEU A 60 -8.14 19.57 -2.67
N ASN A 61 -6.85 19.35 -2.45
CA ASN A 61 -6.35 18.63 -1.27
C ASN A 61 -6.53 19.42 0.04
N ALA A 62 -6.53 20.75 -0.01
CA ALA A 62 -6.81 21.60 1.15
C ALA A 62 -8.32 21.69 1.47
N LEU A 63 -9.18 21.69 0.45
CA LEU A 63 -10.65 21.69 0.56
C LEU A 63 -11.21 20.37 1.12
N GLU A 64 -10.46 19.27 1.03
CA GLU A 64 -10.82 18.00 1.69
C GLU A 64 -10.65 18.08 3.22
N ILE A 65 -9.85 19.04 3.71
CA ILE A 65 -9.47 19.16 5.14
C ILE A 65 -10.36 20.17 5.88
N GLU A 66 -10.82 21.25 5.24
CA GLU A 66 -11.71 22.24 5.85
C GLU A 66 -13.09 22.26 5.19
N GLN A 67 -14.13 22.22 6.02
CA GLN A 67 -15.52 21.99 5.58
C GLN A 67 -16.16 23.21 4.87
N ASP A 68 -15.45 24.34 4.77
CA ASP A 68 -15.93 25.55 4.09
C ASP A 68 -14.79 26.29 3.35
N VAL A 69 -15.14 26.98 2.27
CA VAL A 69 -14.18 27.72 1.41
C VAL A 69 -14.03 29.15 1.95
N PRO A 70 -12.84 29.59 2.39
CA PRO A 70 -12.64 30.98 2.78
C PRO A 70 -12.76 31.90 1.56
N ASP A 71 -13.56 32.97 1.68
CA ASP A 71 -13.82 33.96 0.61
C ASP A 71 -12.53 34.57 0.01
N ASP A 72 -11.45 34.62 0.79
CA ASP A 72 -10.15 35.17 0.38
C ASP A 72 -9.42 34.33 -0.70
N LEU A 73 -9.80 33.06 -0.92
CA LEU A 73 -9.15 32.20 -1.91
C LEU A 73 -9.75 32.29 -3.32
N VAL A 74 -10.96 32.84 -3.46
CA VAL A 74 -11.64 33.02 -4.76
C VAL A 74 -10.86 33.99 -5.66
N GLN A 75 -10.15 34.94 -5.06
CA GLN A 75 -9.45 36.01 -5.78
C GLN A 75 -8.10 35.58 -6.38
N LEU A 76 -7.57 34.41 -6.01
CA LEU A 76 -6.21 33.96 -6.38
C LEU A 76 -6.15 32.93 -7.52
N PHE A 77 -7.20 32.15 -7.76
CA PHE A 77 -7.14 30.94 -8.61
C PHE A 77 -8.05 30.96 -9.85
N GLY A 78 -8.89 31.99 -9.99
CA GLY A 78 -9.76 32.18 -11.15
C GLY A 78 -11.01 31.29 -11.18
N GLU A 79 -12.03 31.74 -11.91
CA GLU A 79 -13.32 31.04 -12.09
C GLU A 79 -13.25 29.56 -12.58
N PRO A 80 -12.28 29.14 -13.42
CA PRO A 80 -12.27 27.77 -13.95
C PRO A 80 -12.01 26.69 -12.89
N CYS A 81 -11.10 26.94 -11.94
CA CYS A 81 -10.75 25.97 -10.90
C CYS A 81 -11.89 25.81 -9.89
N ILE A 82 -12.61 26.89 -9.56
CA ILE A 82 -13.77 26.86 -8.68
C ILE A 82 -14.90 26.00 -9.26
N LYS A 83 -15.22 26.18 -10.55
CA LYS A 83 -16.23 25.34 -11.23
C LYS A 83 -15.86 23.85 -11.24
N LEU A 84 -14.57 23.53 -11.38
CA LEU A 84 -14.09 22.15 -11.31
C LEU A 84 -14.23 21.56 -9.90
N ALA A 85 -13.85 22.33 -8.87
CA ALA A 85 -13.97 21.91 -7.48
C ALA A 85 -15.43 21.66 -7.07
N GLU A 86 -16.35 22.56 -7.46
CA GLU A 86 -17.79 22.38 -7.24
C GLU A 86 -18.33 21.15 -7.98
N GLY A 87 -17.91 20.93 -9.23
CA GLY A 87 -18.30 19.76 -10.02
C GLY A 87 -17.83 18.44 -9.39
N LEU A 88 -16.61 18.41 -8.86
CA LEU A 88 -16.06 17.25 -8.16
C LEU A 88 -16.80 16.99 -6.84
N LYS A 89 -17.09 18.04 -6.06
CA LYS A 89 -17.89 17.96 -4.83
C LYS A 89 -19.29 17.40 -5.10
N ALA A 90 -19.95 17.88 -6.16
CA ALA A 90 -21.27 17.39 -6.57
C ALA A 90 -21.24 15.90 -6.98
N TYR A 91 -20.18 15.48 -7.70
CA TYR A 91 -20.00 14.09 -8.09
C TYR A 91 -19.77 13.17 -6.89
N ILE A 92 -18.89 13.56 -5.96
CA ILE A 92 -18.60 12.80 -4.73
C ILE A 92 -19.86 12.66 -3.86
N SER A 93 -20.63 13.74 -3.69
CA SER A 93 -21.90 13.70 -2.95
C SER A 93 -22.88 12.71 -3.58
N LYS A 94 -23.05 12.78 -4.91
CA LYS A 94 -23.94 11.88 -5.67
C LYS A 94 -23.53 10.41 -5.58
N VAL A 95 -22.23 10.11 -5.58
CA VAL A 95 -21.74 8.72 -5.43
C VAL A 95 -21.91 8.24 -3.99
N THR A 96 -21.59 9.08 -3.01
CA THR A 96 -21.76 8.76 -1.58
C THR A 96 -23.21 8.47 -1.23
N GLU A 97 -24.17 9.26 -1.70
CA GLU A 97 -25.61 8.99 -1.51
C GLU A 97 -26.06 7.70 -2.20
N ASN A 98 -25.59 7.42 -3.42
CA ASN A 98 -25.90 6.17 -4.13
C ASN A 98 -25.32 4.93 -3.44
N VAL A 99 -24.15 5.05 -2.81
CA VAL A 99 -23.52 3.96 -2.05
C VAL A 99 -24.25 3.76 -0.71
N ILE A 100 -24.51 4.83 0.03
CA ILE A 100 -25.23 4.77 1.32
C ILE A 100 -26.66 4.23 1.13
N SER A 101 -27.39 4.67 0.10
CA SER A 101 -28.75 4.16 -0.20
C SER A 101 -28.77 2.69 -0.59
N LYS A 102 -27.75 2.20 -1.31
CA LYS A 102 -27.61 0.76 -1.62
C LYS A 102 -27.30 -0.07 -0.38
N HIS A 103 -26.45 0.41 0.52
CA HIS A 103 -26.10 -0.32 1.75
C HIS A 103 -27.23 -0.30 2.79
N THR A 104 -27.96 0.81 2.94
CA THR A 104 -29.09 0.90 3.88
C THR A 104 -30.32 0.08 3.47
N PHE A 105 -30.47 -0.25 2.19
CA PHE A 105 -31.56 -1.14 1.73
C PHE A 105 -31.24 -2.64 1.88
N GLN A 106 -29.96 -3.01 1.87
CA GLN A 106 -29.53 -4.41 1.96
C GLN A 106 -29.49 -4.94 3.41
N GLU A 107 -29.48 -4.05 4.41
CA GLU A 107 -29.42 -4.41 5.84
C GLU A 107 -30.82 -4.59 6.49
N ARG A 108 -31.92 -4.20 5.82
CA ARG A 108 -33.28 -4.31 6.39
C ARG A 108 -34.07 -5.57 6.04
N VAL A 109 -33.52 -6.52 5.29
CA VAL A 109 -34.24 -7.76 4.96
C VAL A 109 -33.76 -8.93 5.80
N ALA A 110 -34.53 -9.18 6.87
CA ALA A 110 -34.68 -10.45 7.60
C ALA A 110 -33.51 -10.94 8.48
N ILE A 111 -33.38 -10.37 9.67
CA ILE A 111 -32.97 -11.13 10.86
C ILE A 111 -34.08 -10.92 11.92
N PRO A 112 -34.82 -11.98 12.33
CA PRO A 112 -35.78 -11.83 13.43
C PRO A 112 -35.02 -11.48 14.73
N PRO A 113 -35.62 -10.68 15.63
CA PRO A 113 -34.98 -10.32 16.90
C PRO A 113 -34.81 -11.61 17.71
N ARG A 114 -33.57 -12.10 17.80
CA ARG A 114 -33.23 -13.22 18.67
C ARG A 114 -33.24 -12.71 20.11
N THR A 115 -34.43 -12.63 20.68
CA THR A 115 -34.64 -12.61 22.13
C THR A 115 -33.87 -13.77 22.76
N LYS A 116 -33.09 -13.45 23.81
CA LYS A 116 -32.32 -14.34 24.71
C LYS A 116 -30.88 -14.67 24.29
N LEU A 117 -29.95 -13.73 24.53
CA LEU A 117 -28.55 -14.07 24.82
C LEU A 117 -28.40 -14.31 26.34
N LEU A 118 -28.99 -15.40 26.81
CA LEU A 118 -28.65 -16.03 28.09
C LEU A 118 -28.49 -17.51 27.77
N THR A 119 -27.42 -17.84 27.02
CA THR A 119 -26.89 -19.19 27.05
C THR A 119 -25.94 -19.28 28.22
N THR A 120 -26.42 -19.90 29.29
CA THR A 120 -25.65 -20.69 30.26
C THR A 120 -24.91 -21.83 29.54
N GLY A 121 -24.01 -21.47 28.62
CA GLY A 121 -23.16 -22.35 27.86
C GLY A 121 -21.75 -21.77 27.86
N SER A 122 -20.73 -22.63 27.82
CA SER A 122 -19.32 -22.23 27.79
C SER A 122 -19.09 -21.08 26.80
N PRO A 123 -18.32 -20.04 27.15
CA PRO A 123 -18.06 -18.91 26.27
C PRO A 123 -17.54 -19.40 24.91
N ARG A 124 -18.01 -18.76 23.83
CA ARG A 124 -17.60 -19.10 22.46
C ARG A 124 -16.08 -19.00 22.35
N PRO A 125 -15.40 -20.02 21.78
CA PRO A 125 -13.96 -19.99 21.62
C PRO A 125 -13.48 -18.73 20.92
N SER A 126 -12.71 -17.91 21.62
CA SER A 126 -12.05 -16.74 21.05
C SER A 126 -10.82 -16.36 21.85
N ALA A 127 -9.86 -15.75 21.17
CA ALA A 127 -8.65 -15.22 21.77
C ALA A 127 -8.23 -13.95 21.03
N HIS A 128 -7.76 -12.98 21.81
CA HIS A 128 -6.98 -11.85 21.34
C HIS A 128 -5.76 -11.74 22.25
N LEU A 129 -4.57 -11.91 21.69
CA LEU A 129 -3.31 -11.91 22.43
C LEU A 129 -2.45 -10.77 21.92
N THR A 130 -1.82 -10.04 22.82
CA THR A 130 -0.89 -8.96 22.46
C THR A 130 0.54 -9.35 22.76
N LEU A 131 1.49 -8.80 22.02
CA LEU A 131 2.90 -9.10 22.22
C LEU A 131 3.46 -8.25 23.36
N ARG A 132 4.12 -8.90 24.32
CA ARG A 132 4.78 -8.23 25.44
C ARG A 132 6.27 -8.48 25.44
N ASP A 133 7.03 -7.47 25.84
CA ASP A 133 8.43 -7.68 26.19
C ASP A 133 8.51 -8.43 27.53
N SER A 134 9.01 -9.65 27.49
CA SER A 134 9.05 -10.54 28.66
C SER A 134 10.35 -10.44 29.46
N GLY A 135 11.32 -9.60 29.07
CA GLY A 135 12.55 -9.27 29.82
C GLY A 135 13.54 -10.43 30.08
N LEU A 136 13.08 -11.68 30.18
CA LEU A 136 13.83 -12.86 30.59
C LEU A 136 14.00 -13.91 29.48
N GLN A 137 13.11 -13.95 28.47
CA GLN A 137 13.14 -14.95 27.39
C GLN A 137 13.12 -14.38 25.97
N GLY A 138 13.19 -13.05 25.83
CA GLY A 138 13.00 -12.38 24.54
C GLY A 138 11.58 -12.59 23.97
N THR A 139 11.19 -11.74 23.03
CA THR A 139 9.84 -11.79 22.44
C THR A 139 9.70 -12.90 21.41
N THR A 140 10.79 -13.13 20.69
CA THR A 140 10.89 -14.02 19.53
C THR A 140 12.11 -14.93 19.69
N SER A 141 11.98 -16.19 19.27
CA SER A 141 13.09 -17.13 19.26
C SER A 141 14.19 -16.68 18.29
N LEU A 142 15.37 -16.35 18.82
CA LEU A 142 16.54 -16.05 17.99
C LEU A 142 17.07 -17.30 17.27
N THR A 143 16.87 -18.49 17.84
CA THR A 143 17.19 -19.75 17.17
C THR A 143 16.14 -20.07 16.10
N PRO A 144 16.57 -20.33 14.85
CA PRO A 144 15.66 -20.70 13.77
C PRO A 144 15.09 -22.11 13.99
N GLN A 145 13.78 -22.27 13.73
CA GLN A 145 13.11 -23.57 13.72
C GLN A 145 13.25 -24.18 12.31
N THR A 146 13.95 -25.31 12.19
CA THR A 146 14.38 -25.88 10.90
C THR A 146 13.27 -26.55 10.08
N ASP A 147 12.14 -26.85 10.70
CA ASP A 147 10.93 -27.41 10.08
C ASP A 147 10.01 -26.34 9.47
N LEU A 148 10.34 -25.05 9.61
CA LEU A 148 9.62 -23.91 9.04
C LEU A 148 10.24 -23.41 7.74
N HIS A 149 9.47 -22.63 6.97
CA HIS A 149 9.96 -22.01 5.75
C HIS A 149 11.11 -21.04 6.05
N GLN A 150 12.18 -21.07 5.24
CA GLN A 150 13.41 -20.29 5.45
C GLN A 150 13.17 -18.79 5.64
N SER A 151 12.15 -18.24 4.96
CA SER A 151 11.81 -16.82 5.04
C SER A 151 11.17 -16.39 6.37
N CYS A 152 10.69 -17.31 7.21
CA CYS A 152 9.96 -16.98 8.43
C CYS A 152 10.06 -18.12 9.44
N ARG A 153 11.26 -18.31 9.98
CA ARG A 153 11.63 -19.47 10.82
C ARG A 153 11.88 -19.12 12.29
N HIS A 154 11.52 -17.92 12.72
CA HIS A 154 11.67 -17.47 14.10
C HIS A 154 10.29 -17.36 14.77
N PRO A 155 9.85 -18.33 15.58
CA PRO A 155 8.55 -18.27 16.25
C PRO A 155 8.49 -17.16 17.30
N VAL A 156 7.38 -16.43 17.33
CA VAL A 156 7.08 -15.42 18.35
C VAL A 156 6.43 -16.10 19.55
N ARG A 157 6.98 -15.91 20.76
CA ARG A 157 6.62 -16.70 21.95
C ARG A 157 5.89 -15.91 23.03
N SER A 158 6.18 -14.62 23.18
CA SER A 158 5.72 -13.80 24.31
C SER A 158 4.33 -13.19 24.15
N TRP A 159 3.38 -13.99 23.66
CA TRP A 159 1.97 -13.60 23.55
C TRP A 159 1.30 -13.58 24.93
N GLY A 160 0.81 -12.42 25.36
CA GLY A 160 0.15 -12.19 26.65
C GLY A 160 -1.38 -12.05 26.53
N ASN A 161 -2.08 -12.33 27.63
CA ASN A 161 -3.53 -12.19 27.79
C ASN A 161 -3.93 -11.28 28.98
N GLN A 162 -3.00 -10.44 29.44
CA GLN A 162 -3.14 -9.57 30.62
C GLN A 162 -3.12 -8.08 30.27
N SER A 163 -3.07 -7.73 28.99
CA SER A 163 -3.13 -6.34 28.51
C SER A 163 -4.57 -5.87 28.33
N PHE A 164 -4.76 -4.55 28.31
CA PHE A 164 -6.04 -3.91 28.05
C PHE A 164 -6.51 -4.25 26.62
N GLY A 165 -7.52 -5.11 26.50
CA GLY A 165 -8.07 -5.58 25.22
C GLY A 165 -7.66 -7.00 24.82
N SER A 166 -6.73 -7.63 25.55
CA SER A 166 -6.44 -9.06 25.37
C SER A 166 -7.41 -9.94 26.16
N HIS A 167 -7.74 -11.11 25.60
CA HIS A 167 -8.60 -12.08 26.25
C HIS A 167 -8.34 -13.49 25.76
N LEU A 168 -8.76 -14.45 26.58
CA LEU A 168 -8.68 -15.87 26.25
C LEU A 168 -9.95 -16.56 26.75
N HIS A 169 -10.85 -16.88 25.84
CA HIS A 169 -12.14 -17.50 26.12
C HIS A 169 -12.19 -18.89 25.53
N ASN A 170 -12.26 -19.90 26.41
CA ASN A 170 -12.34 -21.30 26.02
C ASN A 170 -11.22 -21.71 25.04
N MET A 171 -10.02 -21.14 25.21
CA MET A 171 -8.81 -21.45 24.44
C MET A 171 -7.63 -21.46 25.41
N THR A 172 -6.50 -22.05 25.01
CA THR A 172 -5.28 -22.03 25.82
C THR A 172 -4.08 -21.58 25.00
N VAL A 173 -3.12 -20.94 25.66
CA VAL A 173 -1.82 -20.57 25.07
C VAL A 173 -0.72 -21.30 25.82
N SER A 174 0.22 -21.87 25.07
CA SER A 174 1.45 -22.44 25.61
C SER A 174 2.59 -22.20 24.62
N ASN A 175 3.73 -21.70 25.11
CA ASN A 175 4.93 -21.42 24.30
C ASN A 175 4.63 -20.58 23.04
N GLY A 176 3.73 -19.60 23.15
CA GLY A 176 3.29 -18.74 22.06
C GLY A 176 2.37 -19.39 21.03
N ARG A 177 1.78 -20.55 21.37
CA ARG A 177 0.89 -21.30 20.49
C ARG A 177 -0.52 -21.31 21.06
N LEU A 178 -1.48 -20.87 20.27
CA LEU A 178 -2.89 -20.88 20.60
C LEU A 178 -3.50 -22.24 20.25
N ARG A 179 -4.00 -22.96 21.25
CA ARG A 179 -4.59 -24.29 21.09
C ARG A 179 -6.10 -24.21 20.86
N ILE A 180 -6.56 -24.87 19.80
CA ILE A 180 -7.97 -24.91 19.40
C ILE A 180 -8.72 -25.92 20.29
N PRO A 181 -9.81 -25.52 20.96
CA PRO A 181 -10.53 -26.37 21.91
C PRO A 181 -11.47 -27.38 21.25
N ARG A 182 -12.02 -27.04 20.08
CA ARG A 182 -13.05 -27.82 19.38
C ARG A 182 -12.92 -27.62 17.88
N ALA A 183 -13.39 -28.61 17.11
CA ALA A 183 -13.40 -28.48 15.66
C ALA A 183 -14.40 -27.42 15.19
N GLY A 184 -14.05 -26.71 14.12
CA GLY A 184 -14.89 -25.68 13.50
C GLY A 184 -14.14 -24.81 12.51
N ARG A 185 -14.85 -23.85 11.92
CA ARG A 185 -14.24 -22.80 11.09
C ARG A 185 -13.84 -21.64 11.98
N TYR A 186 -12.57 -21.27 11.94
CA TYR A 186 -12.03 -20.17 12.74
C TYR A 186 -11.52 -19.08 11.82
N TYR A 187 -11.88 -17.83 12.12
CA TYR A 187 -11.21 -16.69 11.53
C TYR A 187 -9.96 -16.42 12.34
N LEU A 188 -8.80 -16.55 11.70
CA LEU A 188 -7.48 -16.26 12.25
C LEU A 188 -7.04 -14.88 11.79
N TYR A 189 -6.41 -14.09 12.66
CA TYR A 189 -5.85 -12.79 12.29
C TYR A 189 -4.61 -12.47 13.11
N ALA A 190 -3.58 -11.91 12.47
CA ALA A 190 -2.33 -11.54 13.11
C ALA A 190 -1.81 -10.21 12.55
N GLN A 191 -1.32 -9.35 13.44
CA GLN A 191 -0.49 -8.20 13.13
C GLN A 191 0.86 -8.32 13.84
N VAL A 192 1.95 -8.15 13.10
CA VAL A 192 3.28 -7.93 13.67
C VAL A 192 3.82 -6.60 13.17
N TYR A 193 4.23 -5.76 14.11
CA TYR A 193 4.90 -4.51 13.82
C TYR A 193 6.42 -4.70 13.85
N PHE A 194 7.03 -4.44 12.70
CA PHE A 194 8.47 -4.44 12.52
C PHE A 194 8.98 -3.00 12.55
N ARG A 195 9.98 -2.74 13.39
CA ARG A 195 10.65 -1.46 13.53
C ARG A 195 12.15 -1.68 13.48
N TYR A 196 12.78 -1.23 12.39
CA TYR A 196 14.24 -1.15 12.32
C TYR A 196 14.68 0.20 12.87
N LEU A 197 15.48 0.17 13.94
CA LEU A 197 16.22 1.33 14.42
C LEU A 197 17.56 1.34 13.69
N THR A 198 17.82 2.37 12.87
CA THR A 198 19.16 2.62 12.35
C THR A 198 20.04 3.11 13.50
N LEU A 199 20.72 2.19 14.18
CA LEU A 199 21.82 2.56 15.06
C LEU A 199 23.08 2.66 14.20
N SER A 200 23.52 3.90 13.99
CA SER A 200 24.87 4.35 13.57
C SER A 200 25.45 3.84 12.24
N ILE A 201 25.70 4.79 11.33
CA ILE A 201 26.92 5.14 10.55
C ILE A 201 27.87 4.03 10.01
N ASP A 202 27.92 2.82 10.54
CA ASP A 202 28.90 1.78 10.16
C ASP A 202 28.33 0.65 9.26
N ASP A 203 27.02 0.64 8.97
CA ASP A 203 26.39 -0.44 8.18
C ASP A 203 26.46 -0.21 6.65
N TYR A 204 27.30 0.72 6.19
CA TYR A 204 27.56 0.97 4.76
C TYR A 204 28.34 -0.18 4.08
N HIS A 205 28.71 -1.22 4.83
CA HIS A 205 29.52 -2.36 4.36
C HIS A 205 28.83 -3.73 4.44
N SER A 206 27.59 -3.84 4.91
CA SER A 206 26.80 -5.08 4.78
C SER A 206 26.05 -5.07 3.45
N GLY A 207 26.64 -5.73 2.45
CA GLY A 207 26.16 -5.71 1.07
C GLY A 207 24.70 -6.17 0.92
N SER A 208 23.90 -5.39 0.19
CA SER A 208 22.69 -5.81 -0.54
C SER A 208 21.68 -6.74 0.16
N ASP A 209 21.63 -6.79 1.49
CA ASP A 209 20.63 -7.59 2.17
C ASP A 209 19.28 -6.91 2.02
N SER A 210 18.44 -7.44 1.13
CA SER A 210 17.07 -6.97 1.00
C SER A 210 16.39 -7.12 2.35
N HIS A 211 16.08 -6.00 3.02
CA HIS A 211 15.38 -6.00 4.31
C HIS A 211 13.90 -6.35 4.08
N GLN A 212 13.65 -7.63 3.80
CA GLN A 212 12.32 -8.21 3.71
C GLN A 212 11.85 -8.63 5.10
N VAL A 213 10.74 -8.06 5.53
CA VAL A 213 10.02 -8.52 6.71
C VAL A 213 8.95 -9.50 6.27
N VAL A 214 8.92 -10.66 6.91
CA VAL A 214 7.97 -11.73 6.58
C VAL A 214 7.28 -12.15 7.87
N GLN A 215 5.96 -12.26 7.81
CA GLN A 215 5.13 -12.82 8.88
C GLN A 215 4.38 -14.03 8.34
N CYS A 216 4.51 -15.15 9.01
CA CYS A 216 3.84 -16.41 8.68
C CYS A 216 2.94 -16.86 9.83
N VAL A 217 1.74 -17.33 9.48
CA VAL A 217 0.81 -17.99 10.41
C VAL A 217 0.86 -19.48 10.13
N TYR A 218 1.22 -20.27 11.13
CA TYR A 218 1.36 -21.72 11.02
C TYR A 218 0.34 -22.45 11.86
N LYS A 219 -0.04 -23.64 11.38
CA LYS A 219 -0.81 -24.65 12.11
C LYS A 219 0.06 -25.87 12.38
N LYS A 220 0.22 -26.25 13.64
CA LYS A 220 0.72 -27.56 14.04
C LYS A 220 -0.45 -28.48 14.37
N THR A 221 -0.36 -29.70 13.87
CA THR A 221 -1.34 -30.77 14.09
C THR A 221 -0.56 -32.06 14.38
N ALA A 222 -1.18 -33.24 14.24
CA ALA A 222 -0.49 -34.53 14.35
C ALA A 222 0.53 -34.78 13.21
N TYR A 223 0.53 -33.94 12.18
CA TYR A 223 1.48 -34.03 11.07
C TYR A 223 2.88 -33.59 11.50
N ALA A 224 3.91 -34.23 10.93
CA ALA A 224 5.29 -34.09 11.37
C ALA A 224 5.86 -32.66 11.22
N ARG A 225 5.45 -31.91 10.18
CA ARG A 225 5.87 -30.53 9.95
C ARG A 225 4.71 -29.54 10.13
N PRO A 226 4.93 -28.34 10.67
CA PRO A 226 3.91 -27.29 10.69
C PRO A 226 3.45 -26.91 9.28
N ILE A 227 2.17 -26.61 9.14
CA ILE A 227 1.52 -26.23 7.87
C ILE A 227 1.38 -24.71 7.84
N GLN A 228 1.97 -24.04 6.84
CA GLN A 228 1.81 -22.59 6.66
C GLN A 228 0.39 -22.29 6.15
N LEU A 229 -0.34 -21.45 6.87
CA LEU A 229 -1.70 -21.03 6.51
C LEU A 229 -1.72 -19.69 5.78
N LEU A 230 -0.97 -18.71 6.31
CA LEU A 230 -0.89 -17.36 5.76
C LEU A 230 0.57 -16.89 5.74
N LYS A 231 0.91 -16.04 4.77
CA LYS A 231 2.21 -15.38 4.66
C LYS A 231 2.01 -13.95 4.16
N GLY A 232 2.50 -12.99 4.94
CA GLY A 232 2.59 -11.58 4.59
C GLY A 232 4.06 -11.18 4.43
N VAL A 233 4.33 -10.32 3.46
CA VAL A 233 5.68 -9.82 3.15
C VAL A 233 5.64 -8.31 3.05
N GLY A 234 6.60 -7.64 3.67
CA GLY A 234 6.87 -6.21 3.51
C GLY A 234 8.33 -6.01 3.12
N THR A 235 8.58 -4.99 2.31
CA THR A 235 9.93 -4.62 1.86
C THR A 235 10.24 -3.19 2.32
N LYS A 236 11.43 -3.00 2.89
CA LYS A 236 11.94 -1.65 3.18
C LYS A 236 12.01 -0.81 1.90
N CYS A 237 11.77 0.50 2.02
CA CYS A 237 12.05 1.46 0.95
C CYS A 237 13.55 1.52 0.68
N TRP A 238 13.96 1.41 -0.59
CA TRP A 238 15.36 1.33 -0.98
C TRP A 238 16.08 2.69 -1.08
N SER A 239 15.41 3.77 -0.66
CA SER A 239 16.00 5.11 -0.68
C SER A 239 17.12 5.24 0.37
N PRO A 240 18.30 5.77 0.02
CA PRO A 240 19.39 6.02 0.96
C PRO A 240 18.98 6.90 2.16
N ASP A 241 18.05 7.83 1.93
CA ASP A 241 17.57 8.78 2.94
C ASP A 241 16.44 8.21 3.81
N SER A 242 16.12 6.91 3.69
CA SER A 242 15.08 6.29 4.50
C SER A 242 15.61 5.90 5.89
N GLU A 243 15.52 6.86 6.82
CA GLU A 243 16.03 6.71 8.19
C GLU A 243 15.29 5.67 9.03
N ASN A 244 14.00 5.38 8.73
CA ASN A 244 13.21 4.44 9.53
C ASN A 244 12.39 3.51 8.63
N ALA A 245 12.51 2.20 8.88
CA ALA A 245 11.67 1.18 8.24
C ALA A 245 10.65 0.66 9.26
N LEU A 246 9.43 1.19 9.15
CA LEU A 246 8.29 0.82 9.97
C LEU A 246 7.32 0.01 9.10
N HIS A 247 7.02 -1.22 9.51
CA HIS A 247 6.14 -2.11 8.76
C HIS A 247 5.19 -2.86 9.68
N SER A 248 3.89 -2.57 9.57
CA SER A 248 2.85 -3.39 10.18
C SER A 248 2.32 -4.38 9.15
N ILE A 249 2.48 -5.67 9.39
CA ILE A 249 1.93 -6.71 8.51
C ILE A 249 0.67 -7.25 9.17
N TYR A 250 -0.51 -6.88 8.67
CA TYR A 250 -1.77 -7.51 9.06
C TYR A 250 -2.16 -8.58 8.03
N GLN A 251 -2.61 -9.73 8.51
CA GLN A 251 -3.22 -10.76 7.66
C GLN A 251 -4.28 -11.53 8.45
N GLY A 252 -5.28 -12.04 7.74
CA GLY A 252 -6.30 -12.91 8.31
C GLY A 252 -6.98 -13.80 7.28
N GLY A 253 -7.66 -14.83 7.76
CA GLY A 253 -8.34 -15.79 6.89
C GLY A 253 -9.17 -16.80 7.68
N LEU A 254 -10.13 -17.43 7.00
CA LEU A 254 -11.00 -18.45 7.55
C LEU A 254 -10.42 -19.84 7.29
N PHE A 255 -10.28 -20.66 8.34
CA PHE A 255 -9.71 -22.00 8.25
C PHE A 255 -10.52 -23.02 9.03
N GLU A 256 -10.64 -24.23 8.49
CA GLU A 256 -11.13 -25.38 9.26
C GLU A 256 -10.02 -25.93 10.15
N LEU A 257 -10.29 -25.94 11.46
CA LEU A 257 -9.36 -26.39 12.50
C LEU A 257 -10.00 -27.51 13.31
N ARG A 258 -9.16 -28.40 13.82
CA ARG A 258 -9.57 -29.52 14.68
C ARG A 258 -9.22 -29.22 16.13
N ALA A 259 -9.92 -29.89 17.04
CA ALA A 259 -9.55 -29.86 18.45
C ALA A 259 -8.09 -30.32 18.64
N GLY A 260 -7.30 -29.55 19.37
CA GLY A 260 -5.90 -29.81 19.61
C GLY A 260 -4.92 -29.27 18.57
N ASP A 261 -5.39 -28.73 17.44
CA ASP A 261 -4.53 -27.96 16.54
C ASP A 261 -3.95 -26.74 17.28
N GLU A 262 -2.71 -26.39 16.97
CA GLU A 262 -2.00 -25.26 17.57
C GLU A 262 -1.65 -24.22 16.50
N ILE A 263 -2.06 -22.97 16.70
CA ILE A 263 -1.74 -21.86 15.80
C ILE A 263 -0.63 -21.01 16.40
N PHE A 264 0.37 -20.64 15.60
CA PHE A 264 1.47 -19.78 16.04
C PHE A 264 2.00 -18.89 14.93
N ILE A 265 2.67 -17.81 15.33
CA ILE A 265 3.24 -16.81 14.44
C ILE A 265 4.74 -16.99 14.36
N SER A 266 5.30 -16.84 13.16
CA SER A 266 6.74 -16.84 12.93
C SER A 266 7.16 -15.74 11.96
N VAL A 267 8.35 -15.19 12.17
CA VAL A 267 8.84 -14.01 11.45
C VAL A 267 10.20 -14.23 10.80
N SER A 268 10.58 -13.36 9.86
CA SER A 268 11.93 -13.34 9.26
C SER A 268 12.98 -12.76 10.21
N SER A 269 12.69 -11.62 10.82
CA SER A 269 13.66 -10.78 11.55
C SER A 269 13.23 -10.64 13.01
N PRO A 270 13.66 -11.54 13.92
CA PRO A 270 13.19 -11.54 15.31
C PRO A 270 13.60 -10.27 16.08
N THR A 271 14.74 -9.67 15.74
CA THR A 271 15.26 -8.44 16.38
C THR A 271 14.53 -7.17 15.95
N ALA A 272 13.81 -7.22 14.83
CA ALA A 272 13.04 -6.08 14.33
C ALA A 272 11.59 -6.06 14.86
N VAL A 273 11.15 -7.11 15.55
CA VAL A 273 9.78 -7.18 16.09
C VAL A 273 9.64 -6.24 17.28
N TYR A 274 8.77 -5.24 17.16
CA TYR A 274 8.47 -4.31 18.24
C TYR A 274 7.35 -4.86 19.12
N ALA A 275 7.65 -5.04 20.41
CA ALA A 275 6.72 -5.59 21.39
C ALA A 275 6.00 -4.46 22.14
N GLU A 276 4.83 -4.11 21.64
CA GLU A 276 3.91 -3.17 22.25
C GLU A 276 2.49 -3.68 22.04
N ASP A 277 1.66 -3.56 23.09
CA ASP A 277 0.36 -4.22 23.17
C ASP A 277 -0.59 -3.80 22.02
N SER A 278 -0.52 -2.55 21.57
CA SER A 278 -1.32 -2.00 20.48
C SER A 278 -0.78 -2.30 19.07
N SER A 279 0.50 -2.65 18.97
CA SER A 279 1.22 -2.71 17.70
C SER A 279 1.31 -4.14 17.13
N SER A 280 1.46 -5.14 18.00
CA SER A 280 1.62 -6.54 17.62
C SER A 280 0.64 -7.43 18.39
N TYR A 281 -0.22 -8.16 17.66
CA TYR A 281 -1.27 -9.00 18.23
C TYR A 281 -1.63 -10.18 17.33
N PHE A 282 -2.17 -11.26 17.90
CA PHE A 282 -2.70 -12.39 17.17
C PHE A 282 -3.92 -12.96 17.88
N GLY A 283 -4.92 -13.38 17.11
CA GLY A 283 -6.13 -13.95 17.66
C GLY A 283 -6.87 -14.87 16.72
N ALA A 284 -7.91 -15.48 17.28
CA ALA A 284 -8.81 -16.37 16.57
C ALA A 284 -10.19 -16.31 17.21
N PHE A 285 -11.24 -16.53 16.43
CA PHE A 285 -12.57 -16.80 16.98
C PHE A 285 -13.31 -17.81 16.12
N LEU A 286 -14.15 -18.62 16.77
CA LEU A 286 -15.01 -19.57 16.08
C LEU A 286 -16.05 -18.79 15.25
N PHE A 287 -16.06 -19.05 13.94
CA PHE A 287 -16.96 -18.44 12.98
C PHE A 287 -18.07 -19.44 12.61
N ASP A 288 -19.26 -19.19 13.16
CA ASP A 288 -20.49 -19.91 12.83
C ASP A 288 -21.38 -18.95 12.02
N LEU A 289 -21.77 -19.36 10.81
CA LEU A 289 -22.80 -18.68 9.99
C LEU A 289 -24.19 -18.99 10.54
#